data_AF-A0A970VVS8-F1
#
_entry.id   AF-A0A970VVS8-F1
#
_cell.length_a   1.000
_cell.length_b   1.000
_cell.length_c   1.000
_cell.angle_alpha   90.00
_cell.angle_beta   90.00
_cell.angle_gamma   90.00
#
_symmetry.space_group_name_H-M   'P 1'
#
loop_
_entity.id
_entity.type
_entity.pdbx_description
1 polymer ?
#
loop_
_entity_poly.entity_id
_entity_poly.type
_entity_poly.pdbx_seq_one_letter_code
_entity_poly.pdbx_strand_id
1 'polypeptide(L)' 'MYLLKICRCCDSIIGELETDDSKTLGIDSSLEVVGNVAYTLCSRCMQELDINIGTYYQ' A
#
# COMPACT_ATOMS: atom_id res chain seq x y z
N MET A 1 -5.08 4.99 -17.24
CA MET A 1 -5.10 3.59 -16.73
C MET A 1 -5.37 3.63 -15.22
N TYR A 2 -5.90 2.59 -14.58
CA TYR A 2 -6.08 2.57 -13.12
C TYR A 2 -5.26 1.46 -12.47
N LEU A 3 -4.78 1.73 -11.26
CA LEU A 3 -4.12 0.75 -10.39
C LEU A 3 -5.04 0.45 -9.20
N LEU A 4 -5.19 -0.83 -8.88
CA LEU A 4 -5.86 -1.27 -7.66
C LEU A 4 -4.89 -1.20 -6.48
N LYS A 5 -5.28 -0.49 -5.42
CA LYS A 5 -4.50 -0.40 -4.19
C LYS A 5 -4.89 -1.55 -3.26
N ILE A 6 -3.96 -2.46 -2.99
CA ILE A 6 -4.20 -3.69 -2.20
C ILE A 6 -3.29 -3.73 -0.97
N CYS A 7 -3.84 -4.20 0.15
CA CYS A 7 -3.07 -4.46 1.37
C CYS A 7 -2.19 -5.70 1.19
N ARG A 8 -0.89 -5.60 1.47
CA ARG A 8 0.05 -6.74 1.41
C ARG A 8 -0.18 -7.80 2.48
N CYS A 9 -0.79 -7.44 3.61
CA CYS A 9 -0.91 -8.33 4.75
C CYS A 9 -2.24 -9.09 4.80
N CYS A 10 -3.31 -8.49 4.28
CA CYS A 10 -4.67 -9.04 4.41
C CYS A 10 -5.45 -9.03 3.09
N ASP A 11 -4.77 -8.74 1.98
CA ASP A 11 -5.31 -8.72 0.60
C ASP A 11 -6.56 -7.85 0.41
N SER A 12 -6.85 -6.97 1.36
CA SER A 12 -8.00 -6.09 1.31
C SER A 12 -7.79 -4.99 0.27
N ILE A 13 -8.81 -4.72 -0.52
CA ILE A 13 -8.82 -3.61 -1.47
C ILE A 13 -8.96 -2.31 -0.65
N ILE A 14 -7.96 -1.45 -0.77
CA ILE A 14 -7.88 -0.17 -0.02
C ILE A 14 -8.40 0.99 -0.88
N GLY A 15 -8.37 0.85 -2.21
CA GLY A 15 -8.88 1.85 -3.13
C GLY A 15 -8.35 1.68 -4.54
N GLU A 16 -8.49 2.73 -5.33
CA GLU A 16 -8.01 2.80 -6.71
C GLU A 16 -7.17 4.08 -6.91
N LEU A 17 -6.17 3.99 -7.77
CA LEU A 17 -5.33 5.10 -8.15
C LEU A 17 -5.43 5.31 -9.66
N GLU A 18 -5.89 6.48 -10.06
CA GLU A 18 -5.86 6.88 -11.46
C GLU A 18 -4.41 7.22 -11.86
N THR A 19 -3.85 6.44 -12.78
CA THR A 19 -2.56 6.76 -13.41
C THR A 19 -2.82 7.41 -14.75
N ASP A 20 -2.50 8.70 -14.81
CA ASP A 20 -2.41 9.46 -16.05
C ASP A 20 -1.02 9.25 -16.65
N ASP A 21 -0.91 8.99 -17.96
CA ASP A 21 0.33 8.55 -18.64
C ASP A 21 1.48 9.58 -18.52
N SER A 22 1.19 10.79 -18.04
CA SER A 22 2.16 11.87 -17.79
C SER A 22 2.64 11.98 -16.33
N LYS A 23 2.13 11.16 -15.40
CA LYS A 23 2.31 11.33 -13.93
C LYS A 23 2.87 10.09 -13.22
N THR A 24 3.70 9.29 -13.88
CA THR A 24 4.55 8.30 -13.17
C THR A 24 5.55 8.97 -12.20
N LEU A 25 5.64 10.30 -12.20
CA LEU A 25 6.52 11.12 -11.35
C LEU A 25 6.09 11.27 -9.88
N GLY A 26 4.95 10.71 -9.45
CA GLY A 26 4.40 10.93 -8.10
C GLY A 26 3.95 9.69 -7.35
N ILE A 27 4.22 8.48 -7.89
CA ILE A 27 4.02 7.26 -7.12
C ILE A 27 5.12 7.25 -6.05
N ASP A 28 4.73 7.58 -4.82
CA ASP A 28 5.57 7.48 -3.63
C ASP A 28 6.41 6.20 -3.73
N SER A 29 7.74 6.33 -3.66
CA SER A 29 8.71 5.25 -3.82
C SER A 29 8.57 4.09 -2.81
N SER A 30 7.56 4.15 -1.93
CA SER A 30 7.14 3.11 -1.00
C SER A 30 6.07 2.14 -1.56
N LEU A 31 5.50 2.42 -2.74
CA LEU A 31 4.51 1.58 -3.39
C LEU A 31 5.19 0.62 -4.37
N GLU A 32 5.01 -0.68 -4.15
CA GLU A 32 5.42 -1.71 -5.11
C GLU A 32 4.27 -1.93 -6.07
N VAL A 33 4.53 -1.77 -7.37
CA VAL A 33 3.53 -1.93 -8.42
C VAL A 33 3.86 -3.18 -9.21
N VAL A 34 2.91 -4.12 -9.28
CA VAL A 34 3.01 -5.34 -10.09
C VAL A 34 1.80 -5.39 -11.02
N GLY A 35 2.04 -5.18 -12.32
CA GLY A 35 0.96 -5.08 -13.31
C GLY A 35 0.06 -3.87 -13.02
N ASN A 36 -1.23 -4.12 -12.83
CA ASN A 36 -2.24 -3.11 -12.50
C ASN A 36 -2.57 -3.05 -10.99
N VAL A 37 -1.68 -3.58 -10.14
CA VAL A 37 -1.87 -3.61 -8.68
C VAL A 37 -0.75 -2.83 -7.99
N ALA A 38 -1.13 -1.92 -7.11
CA ALA A 38 -0.24 -1.18 -6.22
C ALA A 38 -0.37 -1.71 -4.78
N TYR A 39 0.71 -2.26 -4.25
CA TYR A 39 0.73 -2.90 -2.94
C TYR A 39 1.19 -1.95 -1.83
N THR A 40 0.41 -1.89 -0.74
CA THR A 40 0.65 -1.04 0.44
C THR A 40 0.11 -1.70 1.72
N LEU A 41 0.07 -0.99 2.84
CA LEU A 41 -0.56 -1.44 4.09
C LEU A 41 -1.87 -0.69 4.32
N CYS A 42 -2.92 -1.40 4.73
CA CYS A 42 -4.13 -0.75 5.22
C CYS A 42 -3.89 -0.23 6.65
N SER A 43 -4.70 0.73 7.10
CA SER A 43 -4.59 1.33 8.44
C SER A 43 -4.63 0.28 9.55
N ARG A 44 -5.43 -0.78 9.39
CA ARG A 44 -5.52 -1.89 10.34
C ARG A 44 -4.20 -2.65 10.47
N CYS A 45 -3.64 -3.12 9.35
CA CYS A 45 -2.38 -3.87 9.37
C CYS A 45 -1.21 -2.98 9.80
N MET A 46 -1.24 -1.69 9.45
CA MET A 46 -0.26 -0.72 9.95
C MET A 46 -0.32 -0.58 11.48
N GLN A 47 -1.53 -0.43 12.05
CA GLN A 47 -1.71 -0.39 13.51
C GLN A 47 -1.25 -1.69 14.19
N GLU A 48 -1.57 -2.85 13.63
CA GLU A 48 -1.13 -4.14 14.19
C GLU A 48 0.40 -4.28 14.15
N LEU A 49 1.07 -3.75 13.13
CA LEU A 49 2.53 -3.72 13.05
C LEU A 49 3.13 -2.74 14.06
N ASP A 50 2.57 -1.53 14.21
CA ASP A 50 3.04 -0.54 15.18
C ASP A 50 2.90 -1.06 16.63
N ILE A 51 1.78 -1.74 16.93
CA ILE A 51 1.55 -2.39 18.23
C ILE A 51 2.61 -3.48 18.49
N ASN A 52 2.96 -4.26 17.46
CA ASN A 52 3.98 -5.30 17.59
C ASN A 52 5.39 -4.72 17.74
N ILE A 53 5.73 -3.62 17.07
CA ILE A 53 7.04 -2.96 17.24
C ILE A 53 7.23 -2.48 18.69
N GLY A 54 6.16 -2.01 19.34
CA GLY A 54 6.19 -1.60 20.74
C GLY A 54 6.43 -2.74 21.74
N THR A 55 6.04 -3.98 21.42
CA THR A 55 6.17 -5.14 22.32
C THR A 55 7.47 -5.91 22.18
N TYR A 56 8.22 -5.77 21.08
CA TYR A 56 9.54 -6.42 20.92
C TYR A 56 10.69 -5.70 21.65
N TYR A 57 10.49 -4.46 22.11
CA TYR A 57 11.49 -3.67 22.84
C TYR A 57 11.25 -3.59 24.35
N GLN A 58 10.39 -4.45 24.91
CA GLN A 58 10.13 -4.52 26.35
C GLN A 58 10.90 -5.64 27.05
#